data_AF-A0A1F6Z3F3-F1
#
_entry.id   AF-A0A1F6Z3F3-F1
#
_cell.length_a   1.000
_cell.length_b   1.000
_cell.length_c   1.000
_cell.angle_alpha   90.00
_cell.angle_beta   90.00
_cell.angle_gamma   90.00
#
_symmetry.space_group_name_H-M   'P 1'
#
loop_
_entity.id
_entity.type
_entity.pdbx_description
1 polymer ?
#
loop_
_entity_poly.entity_id
_entity_poly.type
_entity_poly.pdbx_seq_one_letter_code
_entity_poly.pdbx_strand_id
1 'polypeptide(L)' 'MKFKDIQKMNKEERMKKIEELKLELIKAKVSASKAGTSKIKEVKRMIARILTLNKQENRNVENH' A
#
# COMPACT_ATOMS: atom_id res chain seq x y z
N MET A 1 4.16 -8.48 -3.27
CA MET A 1 4.32 -8.41 -1.80
C MET A 1 3.20 -9.19 -1.14
N LYS A 2 3.54 -10.11 -0.24
CA LYS A 2 2.57 -10.89 0.53
C LYS A 2 2.17 -10.11 1.78
N PHE A 3 1.01 -10.44 2.35
CA PHE A 3 0.52 -9.76 3.56
C PHE A 3 1.48 -9.91 4.75
N LYS A 4 2.10 -11.10 4.90
CA LYS A 4 3.12 -11.37 5.93
C LYS A 4 4.32 -10.43 5.86
N ASP A 5 4.68 -9.94 4.67
CA ASP A 5 5.80 -9.01 4.52
C ASP A 5 5.42 -7.63 5.06
N ILE A 6 4.17 -7.22 4.85
CA ILE A 6 3.62 -5.95 5.35
C ILE A 6 3.50 -5.98 6.89
N GLN A 7 3.16 -7.13 7.47
CA GLN A 7 3.08 -7.31 8.92
C GLN A 7 4.42 -7.18 9.63
N LYS A 8 5.54 -7.46 8.95
CA LYS A 8 6.89 -7.30 9.51
C LYS A 8 7.37 -5.86 9.49
N MET A 9 6.72 -4.99 8.72
CA MET A 9 7.08 -3.58 8.64
C MET A 9 6.54 -2.82 9.83
N ASN A 10 7.34 -1.92 10.38
CA ASN A 10 6.86 -0.96 11.38
C ASN A 10 5.98 0.12 10.74
N LYS A 11 5.32 0.94 11.57
CA LYS A 11 4.40 1.98 11.09
C LYS A 11 5.06 2.96 10.12
N GLU A 12 6.29 3.39 10.38
CA GLU A 12 7.01 4.34 9.54
C GLU A 12 7.38 3.74 8.18
N GLU A 13 7.87 2.50 8.16
CA GLU A 13 8.18 1.74 6.95
C GLU A 13 6.93 1.56 6.07
N ARG A 14 5.79 1.24 6.69
CA ARG A 14 4.51 1.13 5.98
C ARG A 14 4.07 2.46 5.39
N MET A 15 4.26 3.56 6.11
CA MET A 15 3.94 4.90 5.59
C MET A 15 4.86 5.31 4.43
N LYS A 16 6.17 5.08 4.55
CA LYS A 16 7.12 5.29 3.45
C LYS A 16 6.74 4.46 2.22
N LYS A 17 6.38 3.18 2.43
CA LYS A 17 5.94 2.30 1.35
C LYS A 17 4.67 2.80 0.66
N ILE A 18 3.72 3.37 1.40
CA ILE A 18 2.52 3.99 0.81
C ILE A 18 2.90 5.16 -0.10
N GLU A 19 3.82 6.04 0.32
CA GLU A 19 4.26 7.17 -0.51
C GLU A 19 4.98 6.72 -1.79
N GLU A 20 5.84 5.70 -1.69
CA GLU A 20 6.46 5.07 -2.87
C GLU A 20 5.41 4.53 -3.84
N LEU A 21 4.41 3.80 -3.33
CA LEU A 21 3.35 3.21 -4.14
C LEU A 21 2.44 4.29 -4.75
N LYS A 22 2.22 5.42 -4.09
CA LYS A 22 1.48 6.55 -4.67
C LYS A 22 2.23 7.16 -5.84
N LEU A 23 3.55 7.35 -5.72
CA LEU A 23 4.38 7.83 -6.83
C LEU A 23 4.37 6.86 -8.00
N GLU A 24 4.46 5.55 -7.73
CA GLU A 24 4.34 4.52 -8.76
C GLU A 24 2.96 4.55 -9.42
N LEU A 25 1.89 4.75 -8.65
CA LEU A 25 0.53 4.88 -9.16
C LEU A 25 0.39 6.08 -10.10
N ILE A 26 0.98 7.22 -9.76
CA ILE A 26 0.97 8.42 -10.61
C ILE A 26 1.70 8.12 -11.91
N LYS A 27 2.92 7.56 -11.86
CA LYS A 27 3.68 7.17 -13.06
C LYS A 27 2.90 6.17 -13.92
N ALA A 28 2.28 5.17 -13.32
CA ALA A 28 1.46 4.17 -14.01
C ALA A 28 0.21 4.78 -14.65
N LYS A 29 -0.41 5.80 -14.03
CA LYS A 29 -1.54 6.55 -14.60
C LYS A 29 -1.13 7.40 -15.80
N VAL A 30 0.00 8.11 -15.69
CA VAL A 30 0.54 8.94 -16.79
C VAL A 30 0.93 8.06 -17.98
N SER A 31 1.47 6.87 -17.70
CA SER A 31 1.84 5.88 -18.72
C SER A 31 0.73 4.86 -19.01
N ALA A 32 -0.52 5.09 -18.61
CA ALA A 32 -1.59 4.08 -18.65
C ALA A 32 -1.88 3.54 -20.05
N SER A 33 -1.66 4.36 -21.10
CA SER A 33 -1.74 3.96 -22.50
C SER A 33 -0.69 2.91 -22.90
N LYS A 34 0.42 2.81 -22.16
CA LYS A 34 1.53 1.86 -22.39
C LYS A 34 1.64 0.76 -21.31
N ALA A 35 1.29 1.08 -20.06
CA ALA A 35 1.53 0.23 -18.89
C ALA A 35 0.38 -0.74 -18.56
N GLY A 36 -0.78 -0.57 -19.18
CA GLY A 36 -1.96 -1.42 -18.95
C GLY A 36 -2.63 -1.17 -17.59
N THR A 37 -3.92 -1.51 -17.51
CA THR A 37 -4.75 -1.27 -16.30
C THR A 37 -4.42 -2.22 -15.14
N SER A 38 -3.69 -3.31 -15.39
CA SER A 38 -3.31 -4.33 -14.40
C SER A 38 -2.37 -3.76 -13.34
N LYS A 39 -1.32 -3.04 -13.75
CA LYS A 39 -0.33 -2.44 -12.83
C LYS A 39 -0.98 -1.44 -11.87
N ILE A 40 -1.88 -0.61 -12.38
CA ILE A 40 -2.68 0.34 -11.58
C ILE A 40 -3.51 -0.41 -10.52
N LYS A 41 -4.16 -1.53 -10.90
CA LYS A 41 -4.96 -2.35 -9.97
C LYS A 41 -4.10 -3.02 -8.91
N GLU A 42 -2.89 -3.45 -9.24
CA GLU A 42 -1.97 -4.08 -8.28
C GLU A 42 -1.45 -3.09 -7.24
N VAL A 43 -1.00 -1.92 -7.69
CA VAL A 43 -0.52 -0.85 -6.80
C VAL A 43 -1.63 -0.40 -5.84
N LYS A 44 -2.86 -0.19 -6.35
CA LYS A 44 -4.02 0.11 -5.50
C LYS A 44 -4.31 -0.98 -4.46
N ARG A 45 -4.23 -2.26 -4.85
CA ARG A 45 -4.42 -3.39 -3.94
C ARG A 45 -3.34 -3.44 -2.86
N MET A 46 -2.11 -3.08 -3.20
CA MET A 46 -1.01 -3.04 -2.22
C MET A 46 -1.22 -1.93 -1.19
N ILE A 47 -1.56 -0.71 -1.65
CA ILE A 47 -1.89 0.42 -0.76
C ILE A 47 -3.04 0.04 0.19
N ALA A 48 -4.12 -0.54 -0.35
CA ALA A 48 -5.28 -0.95 0.45
C ALA A 48 -4.89 -1.94 1.57
N ARG A 49 -4.05 -2.94 1.28
CA ARG A 49 -3.59 -3.92 2.28
C ARG A 49 -2.80 -3.27 3.42
N ILE A 50 -1.92 -2.32 3.10
CA ILE A 50 -1.13 -1.60 4.11
C ILE A 50 -2.06 -0.75 4.99
N LEU A 51 -3.01 -0.03 4.38
CA LEU A 51 -3.99 0.77 5.12
C LEU A 51 -4.89 -0.10 6.01
N THR A 52 -5.31 -1.28 5.54
CA THR A 52 -6.07 -2.24 6.35
C THR A 52 -5.29 -2.66 7.59
N LEU A 53 -4.01 -3.02 7.44
CA LEU A 53 -3.17 -3.40 8.58
C LEU A 53 -3.02 -2.24 9.58
N ASN A 54 -2.72 -1.04 9.10
CA ASN A 54 -2.62 0.15 9.97
C ASN A 54 -3.92 0.39 10.76
N LYS A 55 -5.08 0.20 10.13
CA LYS A 55 -6.38 0.33 10.80
C LYS A 55 -6.61 -0.77 11.85
N GLN A 56 -6.18 -2.00 11.57
CA GLN A 56 -6.27 -3.10 12.54
C GLN A 56 -5.38 -2.86 13.76
N GLU A 57 -4.15 -2.38 13.56
CA GLU A 57 -3.25 -2.07 14.66
C GLU A 57 -3.75 -0.90 15.52
N ASN A 58 -4.26 0.18 14.91
CA ASN A 58 -4.84 1.28 15.67
C ASN A 58 -6.02 0.82 16.55
N ARG A 59 -6.91 -0.05 16.03
CA ARG A 59 -7.99 -0.62 16.83
C ARG A 59 -7.49 -1.45 18.00
N ASN A 60 -6.37 -2.16 17.87
CA ASN A 60 -5.82 -2.94 18.97
C ASN A 60 -5.23 -2.04 20.07
N VAL A 61 -4.67 -0.88 19.70
CA VAL A 61 -4.18 0.11 20.66
C VAL A 61 -5.32 0.81 21.40
N GLU A 62 -6.44 1.08 20.74
CA GLU A 62 -7.61 1.75 21.36
C GLU A 62 -8.40 0.87 22.34
N ASN A 63 -8.18 -0.45 22.33
CA ASN A 63 -8.88 -1.42 23.19
C ASN A 63 -8.03 -1.90 24.40
N HIS A 64 -6.92 -1.22 24.69
CA HIS A 64 -6.06 -1.43 25.85
C HIS A 64 -5.87 -0.12 26.61
#